data_AF-A0A6J4JN16-F1
#
_entry.id   AF-A0A6J4JN16-F1
#
_cell.length_a   1.000
_cell.length_b   1.000
_cell.length_c   1.000
_cell.angle_alpha   90.00
_cell.angle_beta   90.00
_cell.angle_gamma   90.00
#
_symmetry.space_group_name_H-M   'P 1'
#
loop_
_entity.id
_entity.type
_entity.pdbx_description
1 polymer ?
#
loop_
_entity_poly.entity_id
_entity_poly.type
_entity_poly.pdbx_seq_one_letter_code
_entity_poly.pdbx_strand_id
1 'polypeptide(L)'
;MSLPVEPQGRRTAGVVIALGTAQTLAWGSTYYLPAVLAAPMAREFGVSTAWVFGAFSSALFVSALLGPAAGRAIDARGGRGVLALSNLVFTAGLVVMGTAGTPWMLAAG
;
A
#
# COMPACT_ATOMS: atom_id res chain seq x y z
N MET A 1 -4.00 -37.13 -33.36
CA MET A 1 -2.88 -36.87 -32.45
C MET A 1 -3.28 -35.71 -31.55
N SER A 2 -3.83 -36.01 -30.37
CA SER A 2 -4.33 -35.05 -29.38
C SER A 2 -3.29 -34.89 -28.27
N LEU A 3 -2.94 -33.63 -27.94
CA LEU A 3 -1.97 -33.35 -26.87
C LEU A 3 -2.58 -33.69 -25.49
N PRO A 4 -1.79 -34.20 -24.54
CA PRO A 4 -2.25 -34.40 -23.16
C PRO A 4 -2.58 -33.04 -22.54
N VAL A 5 -3.83 -32.86 -22.10
CA VAL A 5 -4.22 -31.71 -21.29
C VAL A 5 -3.73 -31.98 -19.87
N GLU A 6 -2.60 -31.36 -19.51
CA GLU A 6 -2.11 -31.35 -18.13
C GLU A 6 -3.24 -30.92 -17.16
N PRO A 7 -3.37 -31.52 -15.97
CA PRO A 7 -4.41 -31.15 -15.02
C PRO A 7 -4.18 -29.72 -14.48
N GLN A 8 -4.76 -28.74 -15.17
CA GLN A 8 -4.73 -27.30 -14.85
C GLN A 8 -5.20 -27.02 -13.41
N GLY A 9 -6.11 -27.85 -12.87
CA GLY A 9 -6.81 -27.62 -11.60
C GLY A 9 -5.94 -27.52 -10.35
N ARG A 10 -4.82 -28.25 -10.26
CA ARG A 10 -3.93 -28.19 -9.08
C ARG A 10 -3.08 -26.91 -9.06
N ARG A 11 -2.65 -26.44 -10.24
CA ARG A 11 -1.94 -25.16 -10.38
C ARG A 11 -2.86 -23.97 -10.10
N THR A 12 -4.10 -24.01 -10.60
CA THR A 12 -5.09 -22.97 -10.35
C THR A 12 -5.46 -22.88 -8.87
N ALA A 13 -5.63 -24.02 -8.18
CA ALA A 13 -5.93 -24.01 -6.73
C ALA A 13 -4.80 -23.37 -5.90
N GLY A 14 -3.54 -23.70 -6.20
CA GLY A 14 -2.38 -23.08 -5.54
C GLY A 14 -2.29 -21.57 -5.78
N VAL A 15 -2.55 -21.12 -7.02
CA VAL A 15 -2.60 -19.69 -7.37
C VAL A 15 -3.74 -18.99 -6.65
N VAL A 16 -4.93 -19.59 -6.58
CA VAL A 16 -6.09 -19.02 -5.89
C VAL A 16 -5.85 -18.88 -4.40
N ILE A 17 -5.26 -19.89 -3.75
CA ILE A 17 -4.93 -19.82 -2.32
C ILE A 17 -3.85 -18.76 -2.06
N ALA A 18 -2.80 -18.73 -2.87
CA ALA A 18 -1.72 -17.75 -2.74
C ALA A 18 -2.24 -16.32 -2.96
N LEU A 19 -3.05 -16.09 -3.99
CA LEU A 19 -3.65 -14.78 -4.25
C LEU A 19 -4.66 -14.39 -3.16
N GLY A 20 -5.53 -15.32 -2.76
CA GLY A 20 -6.54 -15.06 -1.74
C GLY A 20 -5.93 -14.72 -0.38
N THR A 21 -4.89 -15.45 0.04
CA THR A 21 -4.15 -15.15 1.29
C THR A 21 -3.40 -13.82 1.19
N ALA A 22 -2.67 -13.58 0.10
CA ALA A 22 -1.97 -12.32 -0.12
C ALA A 22 -2.93 -11.12 -0.15
N GLN A 23 -4.09 -11.24 -0.81
CA GLN A 23 -5.11 -10.19 -0.82
C GLN A 23 -5.74 -9.99 0.57
N THR A 24 -6.04 -11.06 1.29
CA THR A 24 -6.59 -10.94 2.66
C THR A 24 -5.62 -10.20 3.57
N LEU A 25 -4.33 -10.55 3.52
CA LEU A 25 -3.28 -9.86 4.26
C LEU A 25 -3.13 -8.41 3.80
N ALA A 26 -3.19 -8.14 2.49
CA ALA A 26 -3.10 -6.78 1.96
C ALA A 26 -4.26 -5.90 2.45
N TRP A 27 -5.49 -6.41 2.41
CA TRP A 27 -6.67 -5.71 2.94
C TRP A 27 -6.58 -5.50 4.46
N GLY A 28 -6.22 -6.55 5.20
CA GLY A 28 -6.01 -6.51 6.64
C GLY A 28 -4.99 -5.45 7.05
N SER A 29 -3.78 -5.56 6.51
CA SER A 29 -2.64 -4.73 6.88
C SER A 29 -2.70 -3.29 6.38
N THR A 30 -3.49 -2.98 5.35
CA THR A 30 -3.59 -1.60 4.85
C THR A 30 -4.75 -0.84 5.51
N TYR A 31 -5.90 -1.51 5.73
CA TYR A 31 -7.11 -0.83 6.19
C TYR A 31 -7.45 -1.06 7.66
N TYR A 32 -7.08 -2.21 8.25
CA TYR A 32 -7.35 -2.46 9.68
C TYR A 32 -6.22 -2.02 10.59
N LEU A 33 -4.99 -1.94 10.08
CA LEU A 33 -3.83 -1.49 10.85
C LEU A 33 -4.03 -0.09 11.47
N PRO A 34 -4.55 0.92 10.74
CA PRO A 34 -4.87 2.21 11.34
C PRO A 34 -5.88 2.09 12.48
N ALA A 35 -6.87 1.19 12.39
CA ALA A 35 -7.84 0.98 13.46
C ALA A 35 -7.20 0.42 14.75
N VAL A 36 -6.18 -0.43 14.61
CA VAL A 36 -5.44 -1.00 15.74
C VAL A 36 -4.38 -0.03 16.28
N LEU A 37 -3.68 0.68 15.39
CA LEU A 37 -2.52 1.52 15.74
C LEU A 37 -2.87 2.99 16.00
N ALA A 38 -4.05 3.48 15.62
CA ALA A 38 -4.40 4.88 15.82
C ALA A 38 -4.34 5.30 17.28
N ALA A 39 -4.82 4.45 18.20
CA ALA A 39 -4.79 4.75 19.63
C ALA A 39 -3.36 4.83 20.21
N PRO A 40 -2.45 3.86 19.99
CA PRO A 40 -1.06 3.98 20.44
C PRO A 40 -0.31 5.14 19.76
N MET A 41 -0.46 5.34 18.44
CA MET A 41 0.15 6.48 17.72
C MET A 41 -0.33 7.83 18.28
N ALA A 42 -1.64 7.97 18.50
CA ALA A 42 -2.22 9.19 19.08
C ALA A 42 -1.63 9.51 20.45
N ARG A 43 -1.44 8.51 21.31
CA ARG A 43 -0.80 8.69 22.63
C ARG A 43 0.67 9.07 22.53
N GLU A 44 1.42 8.42 21.65
CA GLU A 44 2.85 8.67 21.45
C GLU A 44 3.12 10.10 20.96
N PHE A 45 2.29 10.59 20.04
CA PHE A 45 2.45 11.91 19.42
C PHE A 45 1.60 13.01 20.05
N GLY A 46 0.84 12.71 21.12
CA GLY A 46 -0.01 13.68 21.82
C GLY A 46 -1.15 14.26 20.97
N VAL A 47 -1.63 13.51 19.97
CA VAL A 47 -2.72 13.90 19.07
C VAL A 47 -3.99 13.09 19.32
N SER A 48 -5.10 13.46 18.68
CA SER A 48 -6.33 12.67 18.74
C SER A 48 -6.31 11.50 17.74
N THR A 49 -7.06 10.43 18.02
CA THR A 49 -7.24 9.33 17.06
C THR A 49 -7.88 9.79 15.75
N ALA A 50 -8.79 10.78 15.82
CA ALA A 50 -9.41 11.40 14.65
C ALA A 50 -8.37 12.06 13.72
N TRP A 51 -7.33 12.66 14.29
CA TRP A 51 -6.24 13.23 13.52
C TRP A 51 -5.48 12.14 12.74
N VAL A 52 -5.18 11.01 13.38
CA VAL A 52 -4.48 9.87 12.74
C VAL A 52 -5.31 9.31 11.59
N PHE A 53 -6.62 9.14 11.79
CA PHE A 53 -7.52 8.75 10.71
C PHE A 53 -7.60 9.81 9.59
N GLY A 54 -7.56 11.10 9.93
CA GLY A 54 -7.51 12.19 8.95
C GLY A 54 -6.25 12.14 8.07
N ALA A 55 -5.09 11.86 8.67
CA ALA A 55 -3.84 11.65 7.94
C ALA A 55 -3.93 10.41 7.02
N PHE A 56 -4.43 9.29 7.53
CA PHE A 56 -4.65 8.08 6.74
C PHE A 56 -5.61 8.32 5.56
N SER A 57 -6.75 8.97 5.79
CA SER A 57 -7.70 9.33 4.73
C SER A 57 -7.08 10.27 3.68
N SER A 58 -6.24 11.21 4.11
CA SER A 58 -5.52 12.11 3.19
C SER A 58 -4.55 11.33 2.30
N ALA A 59 -3.83 10.35 2.85
CA ALA A 59 -2.96 9.47 2.07
C ALA A 59 -3.74 8.64 1.03
N LEU A 60 -4.92 8.10 1.40
CA LEU A 60 -5.81 7.41 0.46
C LEU A 60 -6.30 8.34 -0.66
N PHE A 61 -6.66 9.58 -0.31
CA PHE A 61 -7.09 10.57 -1.29
C PHE A 61 -5.98 10.91 -2.29
N VAL A 62 -4.76 11.16 -1.81
CA VAL A 62 -3.59 11.39 -2.67
C VAL A 62 -3.33 10.18 -3.58
N SER A 63 -3.38 8.95 -3.03
CA SER A 63 -3.22 7.72 -3.82
C SER A 63 -4.26 7.60 -4.93
N ALA A 64 -5.53 7.88 -4.61
CA ALA A 64 -6.62 7.87 -5.59
C ALA A 64 -6.41 8.88 -6.73
N LEU A 65 -5.91 10.08 -6.42
CA LEU A 65 -5.59 11.11 -7.42
C LEU A 65 -4.41 10.72 -8.31
N LEU A 66 -3.39 10.06 -7.72
CA LEU A 66 -2.18 9.65 -8.45
C LEU A 66 -2.40 8.39 -9.31
N GLY A 67 -3.37 7.54 -8.97
CA GLY A 67 -3.67 6.29 -9.67
C GLY A 67 -3.83 6.42 -11.20
N PRO A 68 -4.70 7.31 -11.71
CA PRO A 68 -4.86 7.52 -13.15
C PRO A 68 -3.59 8.02 -13.85
N ALA A 69 -2.81 8.88 -13.19
CA ALA A 69 -1.56 9.38 -13.74
C ALA A 69 -0.49 8.30 -13.81
N ALA A 70 -0.37 7.48 -12.76
CA ALA A 70 0.52 6.32 -12.72
C ALA A 70 0.14 5.29 -13.81
N GLY A 71 -1.15 4.96 -13.96
CA GLY A 71 -1.64 4.08 -15.02
C GLY A 71 -1.26 4.58 -16.42
N ARG A 72 -1.59 5.84 -16.74
CA ARG A 72 -1.20 6.45 -18.04
C ARG A 72 0.31 6.46 -18.26
N ALA A 73 1.10 6.70 -17.22
CA ALA A 73 2.56 6.70 -17.33
C ALA A 73 3.11 5.30 -17.62
N ILE A 74 2.55 4.26 -16.99
CA ILE A 74 2.90 2.85 -17.23
C ILE A 74 2.53 2.47 -18.68
N ASP A 75 1.32 2.82 -19.12
CA ASP A 75 0.84 2.49 -20.46
C ASP A 75 1.67 3.16 -21.56
N ALA A 76 2.12 4.41 -21.34
CA ALA A 76 2.85 5.18 -22.35
C ALA A 76 4.37 4.92 -22.39
N ARG A 77 4.99 4.64 -21.23
CA ARG A 77 6.47 4.60 -21.09
C ARG A 77 7.00 3.26 -20.55
N GLY A 78 6.11 2.31 -20.28
CA GLY A 78 6.42 1.06 -19.58
C GLY A 78 6.60 1.25 -18.07
N GLY A 79 6.50 0.16 -17.31
CA GLY A 79 6.48 0.22 -15.84
C GLY A 79 7.81 0.57 -15.15
N ARG A 80 8.96 0.45 -15.84
CA ARG A 80 10.30 0.56 -15.22
C ARG A 80 10.56 1.92 -14.56
N GLY A 81 10.27 3.03 -15.25
CA GLY A 81 10.49 4.38 -14.70
C GLY A 81 9.55 4.72 -13.55
N VAL A 82 8.30 4.25 -13.65
CA VAL A 82 7.28 4.45 -12.61
C VAL A 82 7.64 3.68 -11.34
N LEU A 83 8.13 2.45 -11.48
CA LEU A 83 8.65 1.63 -10.37
C LEU A 83 9.88 2.26 -9.70
N ALA A 84 10.82 2.80 -10.47
CA ALA A 84 11.98 3.47 -9.91
C ALA A 84 11.56 4.72 -9.11
N LEU A 85 10.66 5.53 -9.66
CA LEU A 85 10.12 6.71 -8.97
C LEU A 85 9.35 6.34 -7.71
N SER A 86 8.51 5.29 -7.75
CA SER A 86 7.75 4.86 -6.58
C SER A 86 8.67 4.40 -5.45
N ASN A 87 9.76 3.70 -5.76
CA ASN A 87 10.74 3.31 -4.75
C ASN A 87 11.49 4.51 -4.15
N LEU A 88 11.82 5.53 -4.95
CA LEU A 88 12.43 6.76 -4.44
C LEU A 88 11.46 7.51 -3.50
N VAL A 89 10.20 7.64 -3.91
CA VAL A 89 9.16 8.27 -3.08
C VAL A 89 8.94 7.47 -1.79
N PHE A 90 8.86 6.14 -1.88
CA PHE A 90 8.68 5.27 -0.72
C PHE A 90 9.86 5.36 0.26
N THR A 91 11.09 5.38 -0.26
CA THR A 91 12.29 5.54 0.56
C THR A 91 12.31 6.90 1.25
N ALA A 92 11.95 7.98 0.54
CA ALA A 92 11.84 9.31 1.13
C ALA A 92 10.80 9.36 2.25
N GLY A 93 9.62 8.75 2.03
CA GLY A 93 8.56 8.64 3.04
C GLY A 93 9.02 7.92 4.30
N LEU A 94 9.68 6.76 4.14
CA LEU A 94 10.24 6.00 5.27
C LEU A 94 11.32 6.77 6.03
N VAL A 95 12.17 7.56 5.35
CA VAL A 95 13.17 8.40 6.02
C VAL A 95 12.51 9.50 6.84
N VAL A 96 11.48 10.15 6.29
CA VAL A 96 10.71 11.18 7.00
C VAL A 96 10.00 10.58 8.21
N MET A 97 9.40 9.40 8.06
CA MET A 97 8.68 8.71 9.13
C MET A 97 9.64 8.20 10.22
N GLY A 98 10.81 7.66 9.85
CA GLY A 98 11.83 7.19 10.79
C GLY A 98 12.54 8.31 11.55
N THR A 99 12.45 9.55 11.07
CA THR A 99 13.00 10.74 11.74
C THR A 99 11.92 11.67 12.29
N ALA A 100 10.67 11.20 12.36
CA ALA A 100 9.53 12.01 12.76
C ALA A 100 9.62 12.42 14.25
N GLY A 101 9.93 13.71 14.49
CA GLY A 101 9.85 14.32 15.81
C GLY A 101 8.52 15.04 16.09
N THR A 102 7.64 15.11 15.10
CA THR A 102 6.34 15.79 15.20
C THR A 102 5.25 14.99 14.49
N PRO A 103 3.96 15.16 14.87
CA PRO A 103 2.86 14.46 14.22
C PRO A 103 2.78 14.75 12.71
N TRP A 104 3.07 15.99 12.29
CA TRP A 104 3.05 16.36 10.87
C TRP A 104 4.12 15.65 10.05
N MET A 105 5.31 15.40 10.61
CA MET A 105 6.33 14.60 9.96
C MET A 105 5.90 13.13 9.83
N LEU A 106 5.24 12.59 10.85
CA LEU A 106 4.65 11.24 10.78
C LEU A 106 3.59 11.15 9.66
N ALA A 107 2.76 12.18 9.47
CA ALA A 107 1.74 12.18 8.43
C ALA A 107 2.27 12.50 7.01
N ALA A 108 3.44 13.13 6.91
CA ALA A 108 4.06 13.50 5.63
C ALA A 108 4.96 12.41 5.05
N GLY A 109 5.44 11.48 5.90
CA GLY A 109 6.21 10.30 5.49
C GLY A 109 5.32 9.16 5.02
#